data_AF-A0A2S8EVP9-F1
#
_entry.id   AF-A0A2S8EVP9-F1
#
_cell.length_a   1.000
_cell.length_b   1.000
_cell.length_c   1.000
_cell.angle_alpha   90.00
_cell.angle_beta   90.00
_cell.angle_gamma   90.00
#
_symmetry.space_group_name_H-M   'P 1'
#
loop_
_entity.id
_entity.type
_entity.pdbx_description
1 polymer ?
#
loop_
_entity_poly.entity_id
_entity_poly.type
_entity_poly.pdbx_seq_one_letter_code
_entity_poly.pdbx_strand_id
1 'polypeptide(L)'
;MGLFLSRFALLMGSTAGGDGGDGGGDTIGVQFDAAKAGAGHTLSNDDRTLINTSGGSDYRRWVPTLSRVPGLYPAPVHWEFEANPAGPAEFNGYHAVVSQAALDDPSTTYDSGENPICEGSLAYRGSGDIWGNDGSNIGSYTAYGAGDIVMMPFDPATGSLWIGLNGTWENDPATLGPVEVSTAAANDFWVVGQGRETDEGGTLRTLTSQFSYTVPSGFIALGEGLGIEDGVASFTAEQWIEIGGGQALSAAVNELWIEKDTS
;
A
#
# COMPACT_ATOMS: atom_id res chain seq x y z
N MET A 1 12.99 26.97 -40.05
CA MET A 1 11.79 26.35 -39.44
C MET A 1 12.24 25.73 -38.14
N GLY A 2 11.64 26.15 -37.02
CA GLY A 2 12.05 25.77 -35.68
C GLY A 2 11.75 24.30 -35.40
N LEU A 3 12.75 23.61 -34.86
CA LEU A 3 12.67 22.25 -34.34
C LEU A 3 11.85 22.30 -33.05
N PHE A 4 10.66 21.69 -33.03
CA PHE A 4 9.90 21.48 -31.80
C PHE A 4 10.34 20.13 -31.20
N LEU A 5 11.19 20.17 -30.17
CA LEU A 5 11.39 19.01 -29.30
C LEU A 5 10.19 18.91 -28.36
N SER A 6 9.30 17.95 -28.57
CA SER A 6 8.33 17.54 -27.55
C SER A 6 8.90 16.35 -26.78
N ARG A 7 9.31 16.59 -25.53
CA ARG A 7 9.69 15.52 -24.60
C ARG A 7 8.42 14.92 -24.03
N PHE A 8 8.16 13.65 -24.30
CA PHE A 8 7.23 12.83 -23.51
C PHE A 8 8.10 11.87 -22.69
N ALA A 9 8.23 12.12 -21.39
CA ALA A 9 8.76 11.16 -20.46
C ALA A 9 7.56 10.38 -19.90
N LEU A 10 7.52 9.07 -20.11
CA LEU A 10 6.69 8.22 -19.26
C LEU A 10 7.51 8.00 -17.98
N LEU A 11 7.23 8.84 -16.97
CA LEU A 11 7.86 8.74 -15.67
C LEU A 11 7.24 7.55 -14.93
N MET A 12 7.83 6.36 -15.06
CA MET A 12 7.72 5.32 -14.03
C MET A 12 8.75 5.67 -12.96
N GLY A 13 8.49 6.76 -12.24
CA GLY A 13 9.39 7.27 -11.22
C GLY A 13 9.16 6.52 -9.92
N SER A 14 10.12 5.67 -9.52
CA SER A 14 10.49 5.63 -8.13
C SER A 14 11.25 6.91 -7.85
N THR A 15 10.68 7.78 -7.02
CA THR A 15 11.42 8.93 -6.49
C THR A 15 12.40 8.41 -5.45
N ALA A 16 13.60 8.03 -5.90
CA ALA A 16 14.76 7.98 -5.04
C ALA A 16 15.13 9.42 -4.66
N GLY A 17 14.48 9.90 -3.59
CA GLY A 17 14.67 11.23 -3.03
C GLY A 17 14.52 11.17 -1.51
N GLY A 18 15.50 10.53 -0.87
CA GLY A 18 15.63 10.46 0.58
C GLY A 18 16.92 9.75 0.96
N ASP A 19 18.00 10.51 1.17
CA ASP A 19 19.25 10.02 1.71
C ASP A 19 19.15 9.87 3.24
N GLY A 20 18.59 8.74 3.66
CA GLY A 20 18.73 8.24 5.02
C GLY A 20 19.01 6.75 4.97
N GLY A 21 20.30 6.38 5.09
CA GLY A 21 20.71 4.98 5.23
C GLY A 21 19.90 4.25 6.31
N ASP A 22 19.71 2.94 6.26
CA ASP A 22 20.75 1.94 6.08
C ASP A 22 20.15 0.62 5.53
N GLY A 23 20.76 0.04 4.50
CA GLY A 23 20.67 -1.41 4.25
C GLY A 23 19.41 -1.94 3.55
N GLY A 24 18.97 -1.32 2.46
CA GLY A 24 17.98 -1.90 1.55
C GLY A 24 18.47 -3.26 1.04
N GLY A 25 18.02 -4.33 1.69
CA GLY A 25 18.17 -5.68 1.18
C GLY A 25 17.30 -5.84 -0.07
N ASP A 26 17.65 -6.78 -0.93
CA ASP A 26 17.01 -7.02 -2.24
C ASP A 26 15.51 -7.41 -2.18
N THR A 27 14.78 -7.13 -1.11
CA THR A 27 13.46 -7.67 -0.75
C THR A 27 12.45 -6.55 -0.42
N ILE A 28 12.48 -5.45 -1.17
CA ILE A 28 11.64 -4.27 -0.93
C ILE A 28 10.20 -4.61 -1.33
N GLY A 29 9.32 -4.80 -0.34
CA GLY A 29 7.87 -4.95 -0.56
C GLY A 29 7.20 -3.62 -0.94
N VAL A 30 5.86 -3.59 -0.95
CA VAL A 30 5.09 -2.35 -1.13
C VAL A 30 5.47 -1.33 -0.05
N GLN A 31 5.67 -0.09 -0.48
CA GLN A 31 6.08 1.04 0.36
C GLN A 31 4.94 2.02 0.59
N PHE A 32 4.97 2.74 1.71
CA PHE A 32 4.17 3.92 1.94
C PHE A 32 4.61 5.08 1.05
N ASP A 33 3.68 5.94 0.65
CA ASP A 33 3.96 7.10 -0.19
C ASP A 33 4.60 8.20 0.66
N ALA A 34 5.93 8.32 0.58
CA ALA A 34 6.70 9.31 1.34
C ALA A 34 6.30 10.76 1.03
N ALA A 35 5.75 11.05 -0.15
CA ALA A 35 5.26 12.38 -0.48
C ALA A 35 3.95 12.72 0.27
N LYS A 36 3.22 11.70 0.73
CA LYS A 36 1.98 11.82 1.50
C LYS A 36 2.17 11.60 3.00
N ALA A 37 3.35 11.15 3.41
CA ALA A 37 3.77 11.17 4.81
C ALA A 37 3.98 12.62 5.27
N GLY A 38 2.90 13.27 5.68
CA GLY A 38 2.95 14.61 6.25
C GLY A 38 3.67 14.64 7.60
N ALA A 39 3.92 15.86 8.12
CA ALA A 39 4.38 16.04 9.49
C ALA A 39 3.47 15.25 10.46
N GLY A 40 4.03 14.57 11.44
CA GLY A 40 3.29 13.62 12.29
C GLY A 40 3.80 12.19 12.14
N HIS A 41 4.21 11.80 10.93
CA HIS A 41 4.70 10.45 10.65
C HIS A 41 6.18 10.43 10.32
N THR A 42 6.86 9.35 10.70
CA THR A 42 8.16 8.97 10.17
C THR A 42 8.03 7.68 9.40
N LEU A 43 8.71 7.63 8.26
CA LEU A 43 8.90 6.42 7.48
C LEU A 43 10.31 5.85 7.72
N SER A 44 10.42 4.53 7.71
CA SER A 44 11.70 3.81 7.80
C SER A 44 11.58 2.43 7.16
N ASN A 45 12.69 1.67 7.14
CA ASN A 45 12.74 0.31 6.57
C ASN A 45 12.28 0.28 5.11
N ASP A 46 12.92 1.12 4.29
CA ASP A 46 12.55 1.39 2.90
C ASP A 46 11.08 1.81 2.79
N ASP A 47 10.66 2.77 3.61
CA ASP A 47 9.30 3.31 3.67
C ASP A 47 8.17 2.27 3.91
N ARG A 48 8.50 1.08 4.42
CA ARG A 48 7.51 0.06 4.80
C ARG A 48 7.05 0.20 6.24
N THR A 49 7.82 0.88 7.08
CA THR A 49 7.47 1.14 8.47
C THR A 49 6.99 2.57 8.61
N LEU A 50 5.75 2.75 9.05
CA LEU A 50 5.13 4.05 9.33
C LEU A 50 4.95 4.17 10.84
N ILE A 51 5.48 5.22 11.47
CA ILE A 51 5.28 5.50 12.90
C ILE A 51 4.75 6.92 13.09
N ASN A 52 3.72 7.09 13.90
CA ASN A 52 3.27 8.40 14.39
C ASN A 52 4.22 8.90 15.48
N THR A 53 5.03 9.90 15.17
CA THR A 53 6.07 10.44 16.08
C THR A 53 5.75 11.80 16.65
N SER A 54 4.80 12.52 16.05
CA SER A 54 4.53 13.92 16.41
C SER A 54 3.05 14.31 16.33
N GLY A 55 2.18 13.39 15.92
CA GLY A 55 0.74 13.53 16.09
C GLY A 55 0.37 13.35 17.56
N GLY A 56 -0.30 14.35 18.15
CA GLY A 56 -0.83 14.23 19.51
C GLY A 56 -1.86 13.10 19.64
N SER A 57 -2.48 12.96 20.83
CA SER A 57 -3.55 11.99 21.04
C SER A 57 -4.67 12.18 20.02
N ASP A 58 -5.09 11.11 19.35
CA ASP A 58 -6.09 11.12 18.27
C ASP A 58 -5.64 11.80 16.97
N TYR A 59 -4.44 11.46 16.48
CA TYR A 59 -3.93 11.94 15.20
C TYR A 59 -4.55 11.21 14.02
N ARG A 60 -5.40 11.91 13.25
CA ARG A 60 -6.26 11.26 12.24
C ARG A 60 -5.67 11.16 10.84
N ARG A 61 -4.52 11.77 10.58
CA ARG A 61 -3.88 11.63 9.27
C ARG A 61 -3.43 10.20 9.06
N TRP A 62 -3.39 9.77 7.82
CA TRP A 62 -3.03 8.42 7.40
C TRP A 62 -2.09 8.51 6.20
N VAL A 63 -1.43 7.42 5.84
CA VAL A 63 -0.50 7.39 4.71
C VAL A 63 -0.83 6.20 3.82
N PRO A 64 -1.23 6.42 2.55
CA PRO A 64 -1.44 5.33 1.62
C PRO A 64 -0.11 4.77 1.11
N THR A 65 -0.15 3.58 0.55
CA THR A 65 0.94 3.01 -0.23
C THR A 65 1.18 3.78 -1.52
N LEU A 66 2.40 3.72 -2.04
CA LEU A 66 2.72 4.27 -3.37
C LEU A 66 1.98 3.48 -4.46
N SER A 67 2.00 2.16 -4.32
CA SER A 67 1.35 1.25 -5.26
C SER A 67 -0.15 1.14 -4.97
N ARG A 68 -0.94 1.21 -6.04
CA ARG A 68 -2.37 0.89 -6.01
C ARG A 68 -2.58 -0.62 -6.12
N VAL A 69 -3.68 -1.10 -5.56
CA VAL A 69 -4.29 -2.40 -5.82
C VAL A 69 -5.35 -2.21 -6.90
N PRO A 70 -5.14 -2.70 -8.14
CA PRO A 70 -6.11 -2.52 -9.21
C PRO A 70 -7.45 -3.20 -8.90
N GLY A 71 -8.56 -2.55 -9.24
CA GLY A 71 -9.90 -3.08 -8.97
C GLY A 71 -10.21 -4.40 -9.65
N LEU A 72 -9.76 -4.57 -10.88
CA LEU A 72 -9.91 -5.80 -11.65
C LEU A 72 -8.65 -6.66 -11.56
N TYR A 73 -8.23 -6.97 -10.33
CA TYR A 73 -7.07 -7.82 -10.11
C TYR A 73 -7.38 -9.29 -10.40
N PRO A 74 -6.43 -10.05 -10.98
CA PRO A 74 -6.71 -11.43 -11.40
C PRO A 74 -6.85 -12.42 -10.24
N ALA A 75 -6.44 -12.05 -9.03
CA ALA A 75 -6.55 -12.86 -7.82
C ALA A 75 -6.74 -11.96 -6.60
N PRO A 76 -7.34 -12.45 -5.50
CA PRO A 76 -7.36 -11.72 -4.26
C PRO A 76 -5.95 -11.66 -3.64
N VAL A 77 -5.67 -10.58 -2.91
CA VAL A 77 -4.35 -10.25 -2.37
C VAL A 77 -4.30 -10.38 -0.86
N HIS A 78 -3.11 -10.60 -0.32
CA HIS A 78 -2.87 -10.71 1.11
C HIS A 78 -1.65 -9.89 1.52
N TRP A 79 -1.74 -9.21 2.66
CA TRP A 79 -0.60 -8.62 3.34
C TRP A 79 -0.70 -8.81 4.85
N GLU A 80 0.43 -8.60 5.54
CA GLU A 80 0.48 -8.51 6.99
C GLU A 80 0.87 -7.10 7.40
N PHE A 81 0.40 -6.69 8.57
CA PHE A 81 0.88 -5.52 9.26
C PHE A 81 1.34 -5.91 10.66
N GLU A 82 2.61 -5.67 10.96
CA GLU A 82 3.14 -5.81 12.31
C GLU A 82 3.00 -4.47 13.03
N ALA A 83 2.13 -4.41 14.04
CA ALA A 83 2.02 -3.25 14.91
C ALA A 83 3.36 -3.00 15.62
N ASN A 84 3.76 -1.73 15.73
CA ASN A 84 5.06 -1.35 16.28
C ASN A 84 5.32 -2.07 17.63
N PRO A 85 6.33 -2.94 17.73
CA PRO A 85 6.63 -3.66 18.98
C PRO A 85 7.02 -2.74 20.14
N ALA A 86 7.48 -1.52 19.84
CA ALA A 86 7.78 -0.49 20.83
C ALA A 86 6.62 0.51 21.06
N GLY A 87 5.47 0.30 20.40
CA GLY A 87 4.30 1.15 20.48
C GLY A 87 3.43 0.87 21.72
N PRO A 88 2.20 1.42 21.75
CA PRO A 88 1.28 1.20 22.87
C PRO A 88 0.72 -0.22 22.91
N ALA A 89 0.37 -0.67 24.12
CA ALA A 89 -0.24 -1.97 24.34
C ALA A 89 -1.64 -2.11 23.75
N GLU A 90 -2.34 -0.99 23.56
CA GLU A 90 -3.61 -0.91 22.84
C GLU A 90 -3.38 -0.07 21.60
N PHE A 91 -3.55 -0.66 20.42
CA PHE A 91 -3.47 0.08 19.17
C PHE A 91 -4.80 0.83 18.94
N ASN A 92 -4.74 2.06 18.46
CA ASN A 92 -5.90 2.92 18.27
C ASN A 92 -6.09 3.32 16.80
N GLY A 93 -5.03 3.24 16.01
CA GLY A 93 -5.01 3.49 14.58
C GLY A 93 -5.77 2.47 13.72
N TYR A 94 -5.64 2.63 12.41
CA TYR A 94 -6.32 1.82 11.40
C TYR A 94 -5.33 1.14 10.44
N HIS A 95 -5.66 -0.10 10.06
CA HIS A 95 -5.15 -0.74 8.86
C HIS A 95 -6.29 -0.87 7.88
N ALA A 96 -6.15 -0.22 6.72
CA ALA A 96 -7.26 -0.06 5.79
C ALA A 96 -6.88 -0.37 4.35
N VAL A 97 -7.93 -0.59 3.57
CA VAL A 97 -7.93 -0.30 2.14
C VAL A 97 -8.79 0.93 1.89
N VAL A 98 -8.26 1.89 1.17
CA VAL A 98 -8.95 3.14 0.81
C VAL A 98 -9.27 3.12 -0.67
N SER A 99 -10.50 3.48 -1.02
CA SER A 99 -10.94 3.55 -2.41
C SER A 99 -10.34 4.77 -3.12
N GLN A 100 -10.28 4.73 -4.46
CA GLN A 100 -9.92 5.92 -5.26
C GLN A 100 -10.78 7.14 -4.91
N ALA A 101 -12.08 6.95 -4.67
CA ALA A 101 -13.02 8.05 -4.37
C ALA A 101 -12.64 8.78 -3.08
N ALA A 102 -12.38 8.02 -2.01
CA ALA A 102 -11.91 8.58 -0.74
C ALA A 102 -10.54 9.28 -0.86
N LEU A 103 -9.66 8.77 -1.71
CA LEU A 103 -8.36 9.42 -1.96
C LEU A 103 -8.51 10.73 -2.73
N ASP A 104 -9.46 10.81 -3.67
CA ASP A 104 -9.72 11.96 -4.53
C ASP A 104 -10.57 13.06 -3.84
N ASP A 105 -11.32 12.72 -2.80
CA ASP A 105 -12.10 13.70 -2.03
C ASP A 105 -11.20 14.49 -1.06
N PRO A 106 -10.97 15.80 -1.29
CA PRO A 106 -10.15 16.62 -0.41
C PRO A 106 -10.73 16.76 1.02
N SER A 107 -12.00 16.40 1.24
CA SER A 107 -12.60 16.43 2.58
C SER A 107 -12.20 15.25 3.45
N THR A 108 -11.77 14.14 2.84
CA THR A 108 -11.47 12.87 3.53
C THR A 108 -10.09 12.29 3.21
N THR A 109 -9.35 12.92 2.28
CA THR A 109 -8.00 12.49 1.89
C THR A 109 -6.97 12.55 3.03
N TYR A 110 -5.80 11.97 2.79
CA TYR A 110 -4.77 11.64 3.79
C TYR A 110 -4.30 12.77 4.71
N ASP A 111 -4.40 14.03 4.27
CA ASP A 111 -3.98 15.21 5.02
C ASP A 111 -5.13 16.04 5.59
N SER A 112 -6.39 15.65 5.34
CA SER A 112 -7.60 16.41 5.71
C SER A 112 -7.85 16.47 7.22
N GLY A 113 -7.23 15.56 7.99
CA GLY A 113 -7.50 15.40 9.42
C GLY A 113 -8.69 14.49 9.73
N GLU A 114 -9.20 13.78 8.73
CA GLU A 114 -10.22 12.75 8.89
C GLU A 114 -9.63 11.34 8.80
N ASN A 115 -10.37 10.36 9.35
CA ASN A 115 -9.97 8.95 9.26
C ASN A 115 -10.08 8.43 7.82
N PRO A 116 -9.34 7.37 7.46
CA PRO A 116 -9.36 6.82 6.10
C PRO A 116 -10.70 6.16 5.69
N ILE A 117 -11.73 6.16 6.54
CA ILE A 117 -12.91 5.29 6.39
C ILE A 117 -14.09 6.06 5.83
N CYS A 118 -14.18 6.11 4.51
CA CYS A 118 -15.27 6.72 3.78
C CYS A 118 -15.35 6.14 2.36
N GLU A 119 -16.46 6.40 1.66
CA GLU A 119 -16.63 6.16 0.22
C GLU A 119 -16.16 4.78 -0.28
N GLY A 120 -16.57 3.71 0.41
CA GLY A 120 -16.20 2.35 0.05
C GLY A 120 -14.84 1.88 0.60
N SER A 121 -14.18 2.68 1.43
CA SER A 121 -12.98 2.26 2.16
C SER A 121 -13.35 1.37 3.34
N LEU A 122 -12.48 0.42 3.67
CA LEU A 122 -12.68 -0.56 4.73
C LEU A 122 -11.45 -0.60 5.65
N ALA A 123 -11.64 -0.74 6.96
CA ALA A 123 -10.53 -0.89 7.88
C ALA A 123 -10.80 -1.72 9.11
N TYR A 124 -9.70 -2.21 9.65
CA TYR A 124 -9.62 -2.80 10.96
C TYR A 124 -8.88 -1.88 11.93
N ARG A 125 -9.57 -1.47 12.98
CA ARG A 125 -9.03 -0.60 14.03
C ARG A 125 -8.47 -1.44 15.18
N GLY A 126 -7.44 -0.95 15.85
CA GLY A 126 -6.81 -1.64 16.99
C GLY A 126 -7.73 -1.98 18.15
N SER A 127 -8.85 -1.27 18.32
CA SER A 127 -9.93 -1.63 19.26
C SER A 127 -10.68 -2.92 18.90
N GLY A 128 -10.39 -3.53 17.76
CA GLY A 128 -11.10 -4.69 17.23
C GLY A 128 -12.29 -4.31 16.34
N ASP A 129 -12.52 -3.03 16.09
CA ASP A 129 -13.67 -2.60 15.28
C ASP A 129 -13.38 -2.70 13.78
N ILE A 130 -14.36 -3.22 13.03
CA ILE A 130 -14.39 -3.07 11.57
C ILE A 130 -15.23 -1.85 11.21
N TRP A 131 -14.63 -0.98 10.41
CA TRP A 131 -15.27 0.22 9.88
C TRP A 131 -15.31 0.11 8.36
N GLY A 132 -16.42 0.51 7.75
CA GLY A 132 -16.60 0.37 6.31
C GLY A 132 -17.47 1.44 5.68
N ASN A 133 -17.39 1.52 4.35
CA ASN A 133 -18.30 2.14 3.39
C ASN A 133 -18.66 3.63 3.61
N ASP A 134 -19.28 3.97 4.73
CA ASP A 134 -19.80 5.28 5.08
C ASP A 134 -19.23 5.82 6.41
N GLY A 135 -18.16 5.19 6.91
CA GLY A 135 -17.55 5.56 8.19
C GLY A 135 -18.32 5.04 9.39
N SER A 136 -19.13 3.99 9.21
CA SER A 136 -19.81 3.29 10.32
C SER A 136 -18.98 2.13 10.84
N ASN A 137 -19.07 1.88 12.16
CA ASN A 137 -18.65 0.62 12.76
C ASN A 137 -19.72 -0.45 12.48
N ILE A 138 -19.31 -1.56 11.92
CA ILE A 138 -20.19 -2.65 11.47
C ILE A 138 -19.93 -3.98 12.19
N GLY A 139 -18.92 -4.05 13.05
CA GLY A 139 -18.57 -5.25 13.80
C GLY A 139 -17.40 -5.05 14.75
N SER A 140 -17.30 -5.93 15.75
CA SER A 140 -16.21 -5.95 16.71
C SER A 140 -15.62 -7.35 16.83
N TYR A 141 -14.29 -7.41 16.79
CA TYR A 141 -13.43 -8.59 16.74
C TYR A 141 -12.29 -8.45 17.78
N THR A 142 -11.26 -9.29 17.69
CA THR A 142 -10.17 -9.31 18.68
C THR A 142 -9.26 -8.08 18.57
N ALA A 143 -9.32 -7.19 19.56
CA ALA A 143 -8.40 -6.05 19.67
C ALA A 143 -6.92 -6.47 19.62
N TYR A 144 -6.06 -5.57 19.13
CA TYR A 144 -4.62 -5.80 18.96
C TYR A 144 -3.78 -4.62 19.45
N GLY A 145 -2.50 -4.87 19.66
CA GLY A 145 -1.55 -3.92 20.24
C GLY A 145 -0.12 -4.10 19.73
N ALA A 146 0.84 -3.51 20.44
CA ALA A 146 2.25 -3.58 20.11
C ALA A 146 2.74 -5.01 19.81
N GLY A 147 3.35 -5.20 18.64
CA GLY A 147 3.97 -6.45 18.20
C GLY A 147 3.00 -7.48 17.63
N ASP A 148 1.69 -7.25 17.70
CA ASP A 148 0.72 -8.12 17.06
C ASP A 148 0.81 -8.02 15.53
N ILE A 149 0.47 -9.12 14.87
CA ILE A 149 0.47 -9.25 13.42
C ILE A 149 -0.96 -9.36 12.94
N VAL A 150 -1.40 -8.32 12.25
CA VAL A 150 -2.69 -8.25 11.59
C VAL A 150 -2.56 -8.82 10.17
N MET A 151 -3.38 -9.82 9.86
CA MET A 151 -3.43 -10.48 8.56
C MET A 151 -4.61 -9.93 7.75
N MET A 152 -4.37 -9.40 6.55
CA MET A 152 -5.37 -8.68 5.75
C MET A 152 -5.51 -9.28 4.34
N PRO A 153 -6.38 -10.28 4.14
CA PRO A 153 -6.79 -10.74 2.81
C PRO A 153 -7.88 -9.83 2.23
N PHE A 154 -7.76 -9.46 0.96
CA PHE A 154 -8.68 -8.59 0.26
C PHE A 154 -8.88 -9.01 -1.19
N ASP A 155 -10.13 -9.07 -1.64
CA ASP A 155 -10.47 -9.23 -3.05
C ASP A 155 -10.94 -7.88 -3.62
N PRO A 156 -10.12 -7.17 -4.41
CA PRO A 156 -10.52 -5.88 -4.99
C PRO A 156 -11.64 -6.01 -6.02
N ALA A 157 -11.80 -7.17 -6.67
CA ALA A 157 -12.81 -7.37 -7.70
C ALA A 157 -14.21 -7.46 -7.10
N THR A 158 -14.33 -8.06 -5.91
CA THR A 158 -15.60 -8.14 -5.17
C THR A 158 -15.70 -7.15 -4.02
N GLY A 159 -14.61 -6.46 -3.68
CA GLY A 159 -14.52 -5.56 -2.53
C GLY A 159 -14.48 -6.29 -1.18
N SER A 160 -14.21 -7.59 -1.16
CA SER A 160 -14.35 -8.43 0.04
C SER A 160 -13.11 -8.35 0.92
N LEU A 161 -13.28 -8.01 2.20
CA LEU A 161 -12.21 -7.95 3.21
C LEU A 161 -12.36 -9.08 4.23
N TRP A 162 -11.25 -9.74 4.54
CA TRP A 162 -11.12 -10.63 5.69
C TRP A 162 -10.08 -10.06 6.65
N ILE A 163 -10.10 -10.52 7.89
CA ILE A 163 -9.08 -10.19 8.89
C ILE A 163 -8.68 -11.43 9.67
N GLY A 164 -7.44 -11.42 10.14
CA GLY A 164 -6.98 -12.31 11.18
C GLY A 164 -5.90 -11.65 12.03
N LEU A 165 -5.62 -12.28 13.16
CA LEU A 165 -4.67 -11.80 14.14
C LEU A 165 -3.80 -12.95 14.62
N ASN A 166 -2.48 -12.78 14.57
CA ASN A 166 -1.50 -13.72 15.10
C ASN A 166 -1.73 -15.18 14.65
N GLY A 167 -2.03 -15.39 13.37
CA GLY A 167 -2.26 -16.71 12.78
C GLY A 167 -3.66 -17.29 13.00
N THR A 168 -4.57 -16.55 13.64
CA THR A 168 -5.98 -16.93 13.81
C THR A 168 -6.86 -16.05 12.94
N TRP A 169 -7.70 -16.65 12.10
CA TRP A 169 -8.68 -15.93 11.30
C TRP A 169 -9.94 -15.63 12.12
N GLU A 170 -10.49 -14.42 11.99
CA GLU A 170 -11.82 -14.12 12.51
C GLU A 170 -12.89 -14.76 11.60
N ASN A 171 -12.76 -14.53 10.29
CA ASN A 171 -13.43 -15.29 9.25
C ASN A 171 -12.34 -15.88 8.34
N ASP A 172 -12.23 -17.21 8.29
CA ASP A 172 -11.24 -17.87 7.44
C ASP A 172 -11.57 -17.67 5.95
N PRO A 173 -10.72 -16.99 5.17
CA PRO A 173 -10.97 -16.72 3.75
C PRO A 173 -11.06 -17.98 2.88
N ALA A 174 -10.59 -19.14 3.34
CA ALA A 174 -10.72 -20.40 2.61
C ALA A 174 -12.10 -21.07 2.80
N THR A 175 -12.81 -20.77 3.88
CA THR A 175 -14.01 -21.51 4.29
C THR A 175 -15.22 -20.65 4.65
N LEU A 176 -15.03 -19.38 4.96
CA LEU A 176 -16.04 -18.42 5.39
C LEU A 176 -16.03 -17.15 4.53
N GLY A 177 -17.15 -16.43 4.53
CA GLY A 177 -17.30 -15.16 3.83
C GLY A 177 -16.52 -14.01 4.47
N PRO A 178 -16.39 -12.86 3.78
CA PRO A 178 -15.65 -11.70 4.30
C PRO A 178 -16.28 -11.13 5.58
N VAL A 179 -15.48 -10.41 6.35
CA VAL A 179 -15.98 -9.61 7.49
C VAL A 179 -16.72 -8.37 6.99
N GLU A 180 -16.36 -7.86 5.81
CA GLU A 180 -17.09 -6.77 5.16
C GLU A 180 -16.89 -6.76 3.64
N VAL A 181 -17.85 -6.16 2.92
CA VAL A 181 -17.78 -5.92 1.48
C VAL A 181 -17.84 -4.43 1.14
N SER A 182 -16.85 -3.96 0.40
CA SER A 182 -16.76 -2.59 -0.10
C SER A 182 -17.77 -2.33 -1.21
N THR A 183 -18.44 -1.19 -1.14
CA THR A 183 -19.28 -0.65 -2.22
C THR A 183 -18.47 -0.13 -3.42
N ALA A 184 -17.14 0.00 -3.27
CA ALA A 184 -16.22 0.42 -4.33
C ALA A 184 -15.58 -0.78 -5.08
N ALA A 185 -16.14 -1.99 -4.95
CA ALA A 185 -15.68 -3.19 -5.67
C ALA A 185 -15.39 -2.92 -7.16
N ALA A 186 -14.36 -3.59 -7.67
CA ALA A 186 -13.84 -3.45 -9.04
C ALA A 186 -13.23 -2.08 -9.39
N ASN A 187 -13.09 -1.15 -8.43
CA ASN A 187 -12.29 0.08 -8.56
C ASN A 187 -10.93 -0.07 -7.89
N ASP A 188 -10.03 0.88 -8.14
CA ASP A 188 -8.70 0.88 -7.55
C ASP A 188 -8.74 1.20 -6.04
N PHE A 189 -7.88 0.51 -5.28
CA PHE A 189 -7.71 0.67 -3.84
C PHE A 189 -6.24 0.96 -3.48
N TRP A 190 -6.01 1.49 -2.29
CA TRP A 190 -4.69 1.66 -1.69
C TRP A 190 -4.68 1.05 -0.31
N VAL A 191 -3.63 0.30 0.02
CA VAL A 191 -3.39 -0.08 1.42
C VAL A 191 -2.93 1.18 2.16
N VAL A 192 -3.37 1.37 3.39
CA VAL A 192 -2.97 2.53 4.19
C VAL A 192 -2.58 2.11 5.61
N GLY A 193 -1.66 2.88 6.18
CA GLY A 193 -1.29 2.81 7.57
C GLY A 193 -1.72 4.07 8.31
N GLN A 194 -2.11 3.92 9.57
CA GLN A 194 -2.39 5.02 10.47
C GLN A 194 -2.03 4.66 11.91
N GLY A 195 -1.27 5.52 12.58
CA GLY A 195 -1.17 5.55 14.04
C GLY A 195 -1.83 6.82 14.57
N ARG A 196 -2.75 6.69 15.53
CA ARG A 196 -3.47 7.81 16.15
C ARG A 196 -2.80 8.31 17.42
N GLU A 197 -1.95 7.50 18.04
CA GLU A 197 -1.21 7.88 19.24
C GLU A 197 0.29 7.85 18.97
N THR A 198 1.06 8.53 19.83
CA THR A 198 2.52 8.54 19.73
C THR A 198 3.04 7.10 19.76
N ASP A 199 4.00 6.82 18.89
CA ASP A 199 4.64 5.53 18.70
C ASP A 199 3.71 4.43 18.13
N GLU A 200 2.48 4.78 17.72
CA GLU A 200 1.64 3.89 16.91
C GLU A 200 2.07 3.84 15.45
N GLY A 201 1.56 2.85 14.75
CA GLY A 201 1.94 2.47 13.41
C GLY A 201 2.63 1.12 13.42
N GLY A 202 3.51 0.86 12.48
CA GLY A 202 4.09 -0.45 12.29
C GLY A 202 4.56 -0.70 10.87
N THR A 203 4.87 -1.96 10.59
CA THR A 203 5.55 -2.39 9.38
C THR A 203 4.61 -3.14 8.46
N LEU A 204 4.46 -2.63 7.25
CA LEU A 204 3.77 -3.30 6.17
C LEU A 204 4.66 -4.41 5.59
N ARG A 205 4.14 -5.62 5.58
CA ARG A 205 4.76 -6.81 4.99
C ARG A 205 3.89 -7.24 3.83
N THR A 206 4.46 -7.44 2.65
CA THR A 206 3.68 -7.72 1.42
C THR A 206 4.26 -8.82 0.54
N LEU A 207 5.42 -9.37 0.89
CA LEU A 207 6.05 -10.50 0.19
C LEU A 207 5.95 -11.75 1.05
N THR A 208 5.86 -12.93 0.43
CA THR A 208 5.79 -14.20 1.18
C THR A 208 6.98 -14.39 2.10
N SER A 209 8.16 -13.92 1.72
CA SER A 209 9.39 -13.97 2.54
C SER A 209 9.33 -13.10 3.79
N GLN A 210 8.39 -12.14 3.86
CA GLN A 210 8.21 -11.23 4.98
C GLN A 210 7.11 -11.70 5.95
N PHE A 211 6.22 -12.59 5.51
CA PHE A 211 5.08 -13.01 6.32
C PHE A 211 5.48 -13.95 7.45
N SER A 212 4.80 -13.80 8.59
CA SER A 212 4.89 -14.73 9.71
C SER A 212 3.92 -15.89 9.58
N TYR A 213 2.83 -15.70 8.83
CA TYR A 213 1.79 -16.69 8.61
C TYR A 213 1.62 -17.00 7.13
N THR A 214 1.08 -18.18 6.86
CA THR A 214 0.89 -18.65 5.49
C THR A 214 -0.18 -17.84 4.79
N VAL A 215 0.10 -17.44 3.55
CA VAL A 215 -0.89 -16.85 2.64
C VAL A 215 -2.09 -17.80 2.50
N PRO A 216 -3.34 -17.31 2.63
CA PRO A 216 -4.52 -18.14 2.42
C PRO A 216 -4.56 -18.79 1.04
N SER A 217 -5.13 -20.00 0.97
CA SER A 217 -5.31 -20.69 -0.31
C SER A 217 -6.15 -19.86 -1.28
N GLY A 218 -5.63 -19.66 -2.50
CA GLY A 218 -6.29 -18.87 -3.55
C GLY A 218 -5.97 -17.38 -3.51
N PHE A 219 -5.21 -16.92 -2.51
CA PHE A 219 -4.69 -15.56 -2.42
C PHE A 219 -3.22 -15.52 -2.85
N ILE A 220 -2.77 -14.34 -3.22
CA ILE A 220 -1.35 -14.07 -3.52
C ILE A 220 -0.82 -12.98 -2.59
N ALA A 221 0.47 -13.00 -2.29
CA ALA A 221 1.10 -11.90 -1.56
C ALA A 221 0.95 -10.61 -2.37
N LEU A 222 0.57 -9.51 -1.70
CA LEU A 222 0.26 -8.25 -2.38
C LEU A 222 1.43 -7.76 -3.26
N GLY A 223 2.65 -7.79 -2.73
CA GLY A 223 3.84 -7.35 -3.46
C GLY A 223 4.09 -8.23 -4.69
N GLU A 224 4.08 -9.55 -4.51
CA GLU A 224 4.28 -10.50 -5.63
C GLU A 224 3.21 -10.34 -6.71
N GLY A 225 1.95 -10.14 -6.30
CA GLY A 225 0.88 -9.87 -7.25
C GLY A 225 1.16 -8.63 -8.09
N LEU A 226 1.72 -7.58 -7.47
CA LEU A 226 2.04 -6.32 -8.13
C LEU A 226 3.31 -6.41 -8.98
N GLY A 227 3.91 -7.60 -9.12
CA GLY A 227 5.16 -7.81 -9.82
C GLY A 227 6.38 -7.35 -9.01
N ILE A 228 6.23 -7.13 -7.70
CA ILE A 228 7.33 -6.86 -6.79
C ILE A 228 7.87 -8.22 -6.36
N GLU A 229 9.00 -8.61 -6.95
CA GLU A 229 9.63 -9.90 -6.68
C GLU A 229 10.75 -9.76 -5.64
N ASP A 230 10.86 -10.80 -4.81
CA ASP A 230 11.93 -10.95 -3.84
C ASP A 230 13.27 -11.13 -4.58
N GLY A 231 14.26 -10.30 -4.30
CA GLY A 231 15.60 -10.43 -4.88
C GLY A 231 15.78 -9.79 -6.26
N VAL A 232 14.79 -9.07 -6.80
CA VAL A 232 14.89 -8.49 -8.15
C VAL A 232 15.31 -7.04 -8.06
N ALA A 233 16.61 -6.81 -8.30
CA ALA A 233 17.16 -5.49 -8.57
C ALA A 233 16.25 -4.78 -9.59
N SER A 234 15.76 -3.60 -9.22
CA SER A 234 14.95 -2.75 -10.08
C SER A 234 15.66 -2.57 -11.43
N PHE A 235 14.99 -2.89 -12.53
CA PHE A 235 15.50 -2.61 -13.86
C PHE A 235 14.90 -1.28 -14.33
N THR A 236 15.76 -0.31 -14.59
CA THR A 236 15.34 0.92 -15.28
C THR A 236 15.43 0.67 -16.78
N ALA A 237 14.29 0.74 -17.48
CA ALA A 237 14.26 0.67 -18.93
C ALA A 237 13.94 2.04 -19.51
N GLU A 238 14.91 2.66 -20.17
CA GLU A 238 14.68 3.87 -20.96
C GLU A 238 14.41 3.48 -22.41
N GLN A 239 13.25 3.90 -22.94
CA GLN A 239 12.93 3.75 -24.36
C GLN A 239 12.96 5.11 -25.05
N TRP A 240 13.82 5.23 -26.06
CA TRP A 240 13.91 6.40 -26.92
C TRP A 240 13.27 6.08 -28.28
N ILE A 241 12.26 6.85 -28.69
CA ILE A 241 11.65 6.75 -30.02
C ILE A 241 11.95 8.04 -30.78
N GLU A 242 12.82 7.96 -31.79
CA GLU A 242 13.06 9.07 -32.72
C GLU A 242 12.23 8.86 -34.00
N ILE A 243 11.29 9.76 -34.28
CA ILE A 243 10.53 9.78 -35.54
C ILE A 243 11.03 10.96 -36.39
N GLY A 244 12.00 10.69 -37.26
CA GLY A 244 12.48 11.64 -38.25
C GLY A 244 11.59 11.68 -39.49
N GLY A 245 10.98 12.84 -39.77
CA GLY A 245 10.19 13.08 -40.98
C GLY A 245 10.97 13.90 -42.03
N GLY A 246 11.55 13.23 -43.03
CA GLY A 246 12.05 13.84 -44.27
C GLY A 246 11.41 13.15 -45.50
N GLN A 247 11.35 13.83 -46.65
CA GLN A 247 10.64 13.37 -47.88
C GLN A 247 11.17 12.05 -48.51
N ALA A 248 12.17 11.40 -47.93
CA ALA A 248 12.61 10.08 -48.30
C ALA A 248 13.06 9.32 -47.05
N LEU A 249 12.53 8.11 -46.85
CA LEU A 249 12.86 7.11 -45.83
C LEU A 249 12.46 7.48 -44.37
N SER A 250 11.37 6.86 -43.90
CA SER A 250 11.11 6.68 -42.47
C SER A 250 11.87 5.44 -41.98
N ALA A 251 13.10 5.61 -41.51
CA ALA A 251 13.73 4.59 -40.69
C ALA A 251 13.34 4.86 -39.22
N ALA A 252 12.63 3.91 -38.59
CA ALA A 252 12.46 3.90 -37.15
C ALA A 252 13.60 3.06 -36.57
N VAL A 253 14.50 3.69 -35.84
CA VAL A 253 15.49 2.97 -35.03
C VAL A 253 14.88 2.84 -33.63
N ASN A 254 14.70 1.61 -33.18
CA ASN A 254 14.40 1.33 -31.77
C ASN A 254 15.72 0.88 -31.13
N GLU A 255 16.25 1.68 -30.21
CA GLU A 255 17.33 1.25 -29.33
C GLU A 255 16.73 0.98 -27.95
N LEU A 256 17.01 -0.21 -27.42
CA LEU A 256 16.67 -0.61 -26.07
C LEU A 256 17.97 -0.77 -25.30
N TRP A 257 18.13 0.01 -24.24
CA TRP A 257 19.24 -0.12 -23.30
C TRP A 257 18.72 -0.78 -22.03
N ILE A 258 19.32 -1.91 -21.66
CA ILE A 258 19.04 -2.62 -20.41
C ILE A 258 20.32 -2.53 -19.59
N GLU A 259 20.32 -1.71 -18.54
CA GLU A 259 21.42 -1.63 -17.60
C GLU A 259 21.04 -2.40 -16.33
N LYS A 260 21.97 -3.23 -15.85
CA LYS A 260 21.84 -3.91 -14.57
C LYS A 260 22.57 -3.08 -13.55
N ASP A 261 21.84 -2.48 -12.62
CA ASP A 261 22.46 -1.89 -11.43
C ASP A 261 22.97 -3.03 -10.54
N THR A 262 24.28 -3.10 -10.39
CA THR A 262 24.92 -3.94 -9.39
C THR A 262 25.31 -3.05 -8.22
N SER A 263 24.46 -2.99 -7.20
CA SER A 263 24.84 -2.47 -5.88
C SER A 263 25.55 -3.56 -5.06
#